data_AF-A0A5C5RIU0-F1
#
_entry.id   AF-A0A5C5RIU0-F1
#
_cell.length_a   1.000
_cell.length_b   1.000
_cell.length_c   1.000
_cell.angle_alpha   90.00
_cell.angle_beta   90.00
_cell.angle_gamma   90.00
#
_symmetry.space_group_name_H-M   'P 1'
#
loop_
_entity.id
_entity.type
_entity.pdbx_description
1 polymer ?
#
loop_
_entity_poly.entity_id
_entity_poly.type
_entity_poly.pdbx_seq_one_letter_code
_entity_poly.pdbx_strand_id
1 'polypeptide(L)'
;GAAPLLPELDAIAAATTADELAAVGGRLMRSSVSLFFAPYINNDINDTTRYITYFSQAGLGLPDESYYREDKYADTREAYTGHVGRALTLAGVVDEGGAAEAAQKVMAFETELASHHWDSVKTRDPQLANNPRTWAEIASQNPGFAWDAWAKELGLDTSVLDTLNVDQPDFLEAGASLWTATDLEVLKLWLMRKIVDARSPLLSRAFVEENFDFYSRTLAGTEELRPRWKRGLG
;
A
#
# COMPACT_ATOMS: atom_id res chain seq x y z
N GLY A 1 1.04 18.25 -14.92
CA GLY A 1 2.39 17.69 -14.75
C GLY A 1 2.51 17.11 -13.37
N ALA A 2 3.72 16.71 -12.97
CA ALA A 2 4.00 16.04 -11.69
C ALA A 2 4.12 16.99 -10.48
N ALA A 3 4.17 18.31 -10.68
CA ALA A 3 4.45 19.27 -9.60
C ALA A 3 3.61 19.10 -8.30
N PRO A 4 2.31 18.74 -8.34
CA PRO A 4 1.54 18.49 -7.12
C PRO A 4 2.03 17.32 -6.26
N LEU A 5 2.83 16.40 -6.82
CA LEU A 5 3.40 15.25 -6.10
C LEU A 5 4.60 15.62 -5.24
N LEU A 6 5.33 16.70 -5.60
CA LEU A 6 6.62 17.03 -5.02
C LEU A 6 6.63 17.05 -3.49
N PRO A 7 5.64 17.65 -2.79
CA PRO A 7 5.66 17.66 -1.32
C PRO A 7 5.62 16.25 -0.70
N GLU A 8 4.86 15.31 -1.29
CA GLU A 8 4.77 13.94 -0.79
C GLU A 8 6.02 13.13 -1.17
N LEU A 9 6.57 13.34 -2.39
CA LEU A 9 7.80 12.68 -2.83
C LEU A 9 9.03 13.16 -2.05
N ASP A 10 9.15 14.46 -1.81
CA ASP A 10 10.25 15.06 -1.03
C ASP A 10 10.23 14.56 0.42
N ALA A 11 9.04 14.39 1.01
CA ALA A 11 8.91 13.83 2.36
C ALA A 11 9.43 12.39 2.45
N ILE A 12 9.24 11.58 1.42
CA ILE A 12 9.80 10.22 1.34
C ILE A 12 11.31 10.27 1.10
N ALA A 13 11.75 11.10 0.15
CA ALA A 13 13.16 11.23 -0.19
C ALA A 13 14.01 11.68 1.01
N ALA A 14 13.45 12.56 1.84
CA ALA A 14 14.10 13.10 3.04
C ALA A 14 14.21 12.10 4.20
N ALA A 15 13.45 10.99 4.19
CA ALA A 15 13.58 9.96 5.22
C ALA A 15 14.93 9.25 5.07
N THR A 16 15.73 9.22 6.13
CA THR A 16 17.07 8.61 6.16
C THR A 16 17.07 7.25 6.86
N THR A 17 15.95 6.87 7.48
CA THR A 17 15.76 5.59 8.18
C THR A 17 14.39 5.00 7.87
N ALA A 18 14.24 3.69 8.09
CA ALA A 18 12.97 2.99 7.97
C ALA A 18 11.91 3.51 8.98
N ASP A 19 12.34 3.99 10.14
CA ASP A 19 11.47 4.58 11.16
C ASP A 19 10.94 5.96 10.74
N GLU A 20 11.80 6.81 10.17
CA GLU A 20 11.38 8.08 9.57
C GLU A 20 10.41 7.85 8.39
N LEU A 21 10.66 6.82 7.59
CA LEU A 21 9.77 6.46 6.50
C LEU A 21 8.41 5.93 7.01
N ALA A 22 8.39 5.17 8.10
CA ALA A 22 7.16 4.73 8.76
C ALA A 22 6.32 5.93 9.27
N ALA A 23 6.99 6.94 9.85
CA ALA A 23 6.36 8.19 10.24
C ALA A 23 5.77 8.96 9.04
N VAL A 24 6.49 9.04 7.91
CA VAL A 24 5.96 9.58 6.64
C VAL A 24 4.72 8.80 6.19
N GLY A 25 4.76 7.47 6.27
CA GLY A 25 3.63 6.58 5.98
C GLY A 25 2.39 6.86 6.84
N GLY A 26 2.58 7.21 8.12
CA GLY A 26 1.50 7.64 9.01
C GLY A 26 0.76 8.87 8.47
N ARG A 27 1.49 9.89 8.03
CA ARG A 27 0.90 11.09 7.39
C ARG A 27 0.18 10.75 6.09
N LEU A 28 0.77 9.91 5.25
CA LEU A 28 0.23 9.52 3.94
C LEU A 28 -1.06 8.68 4.07
N MET A 29 -1.20 7.91 5.14
CA MET A 29 -2.43 7.16 5.41
C MET A 29 -3.64 8.11 5.62
N ARG A 30 -3.42 9.33 6.12
CA ARG A 30 -4.49 10.36 6.21
C ARG A 30 -5.03 10.78 4.85
N SER A 31 -4.28 10.54 3.78
CA SER A 31 -4.67 10.77 2.38
C SER A 31 -4.78 9.45 1.59
N SER A 32 -5.16 8.37 2.29
CA SER A 32 -5.50 7.04 1.75
C SER A 32 -4.36 6.31 1.03
N VAL A 33 -3.11 6.58 1.40
CA VAL A 33 -1.96 5.78 0.96
C VAL A 33 -1.53 4.90 2.14
N SER A 34 -1.92 3.62 2.08
CA SER A 34 -1.57 2.63 3.09
C SER A 34 -0.12 2.15 2.95
N LEU A 35 0.40 1.55 4.01
CA LEU A 35 1.66 0.80 3.97
C LEU A 35 1.39 -0.67 3.62
N PHE A 36 2.16 -1.61 4.17
CA PHE A 36 1.92 -3.04 4.01
C PHE A 36 0.66 -3.50 4.75
N PHE A 37 0.09 -2.65 5.60
CA PHE A 37 -1.19 -2.85 6.26
C PHE A 37 -2.09 -1.64 6.07
N ALA A 38 -3.39 -1.83 6.21
CA ALA A 38 -4.39 -0.77 6.16
C ALA A 38 -5.28 -0.81 7.42
N PRO A 39 -5.31 0.26 8.22
CA PRO A 39 -6.28 0.39 9.29
C PRO A 39 -7.66 0.72 8.73
N TYR A 40 -8.71 0.17 9.33
CA TYR A 40 -10.09 0.55 9.06
C TYR A 40 -10.92 0.47 10.34
N ILE A 41 -12.11 1.08 10.34
CA ILE A 41 -13.03 1.06 11.49
C ILE A 41 -14.26 0.25 11.09
N ASN A 42 -14.66 -0.67 11.96
CA ASN A 42 -15.88 -1.45 11.80
C ASN A 42 -16.45 -1.81 13.19
N ASN A 43 -17.66 -2.35 13.22
CA ASN A 43 -18.25 -2.88 14.45
C ASN A 43 -17.37 -4.02 15.00
N ASP A 44 -17.23 -4.11 16.33
CA ASP A 44 -16.54 -5.26 16.96
C ASP A 44 -17.36 -6.53 16.71
N ILE A 45 -16.71 -7.57 16.16
CA ILE A 45 -17.34 -8.87 15.89
C ILE A 45 -17.84 -9.52 17.20
N ASN A 46 -17.21 -9.22 18.33
CA ASN A 46 -17.57 -9.73 19.65
C ASN A 46 -18.56 -8.83 20.39
N ASP A 47 -18.73 -7.58 19.96
CA ASP A 47 -19.72 -6.63 20.49
C ASP A 47 -20.14 -5.61 19.42
N THR A 48 -21.21 -5.93 18.70
CA THR A 48 -21.67 -5.10 17.56
C THR A 48 -22.16 -3.70 17.95
N THR A 49 -22.25 -3.37 19.25
CA THR A 49 -22.69 -2.06 19.74
C THR A 49 -21.59 -1.00 19.76
N ARG A 50 -20.32 -1.42 19.59
CA ARG A 50 -19.15 -0.54 19.55
C ARG A 50 -18.35 -0.70 18.27
N TYR A 51 -17.58 0.34 17.96
CA TYR A 51 -16.61 0.34 16.87
C TYR A 51 -15.21 0.11 17.42
N ILE A 52 -14.41 -0.67 16.70
CA ILE A 52 -12.98 -0.83 16.98
C ILE A 52 -12.18 -0.61 15.69
N THR A 53 -10.88 -0.38 15.85
CA THR A 53 -9.94 -0.29 14.75
C THR A 53 -9.42 -1.67 14.40
N TYR A 54 -9.45 -2.00 13.12
CA TYR A 54 -8.95 -3.23 12.52
C TYR A 54 -7.68 -2.95 11.71
N PHE A 55 -6.77 -3.91 11.65
CA PHE A 55 -5.57 -3.90 10.82
C PHE A 55 -5.63 -5.06 9.84
N SER A 56 -5.74 -4.76 8.54
CA SER A 56 -5.76 -5.76 7.46
C SER A 56 -4.49 -5.73 6.63
N GLN A 57 -4.16 -6.86 6.02
CA GLN A 57 -3.16 -6.96 4.98
C GLN A 57 -3.43 -5.98 3.83
N ALA A 58 -2.37 -5.37 3.31
CA ALA A 58 -2.41 -4.40 2.23
C ALA A 58 -1.06 -4.37 1.50
N GLY A 59 -0.78 -3.26 0.82
CA GLY A 59 0.55 -2.96 0.29
C GLY A 59 0.79 -3.35 -1.17
N LEU A 60 0.00 -4.26 -1.73
CA LEU A 60 0.13 -4.73 -3.12
C LEU A 60 -0.41 -3.71 -4.13
N GLY A 61 0.16 -3.71 -5.34
CA GLY A 61 -0.34 -2.93 -6.48
C GLY A 61 -1.19 -3.73 -7.47
N LEU A 62 -1.14 -5.06 -7.40
CA LEU A 62 -2.04 -5.97 -8.12
C LEU A 62 -3.22 -6.41 -7.22
N PRO A 63 -4.32 -6.92 -7.80
CA PRO A 63 -5.57 -7.13 -7.06
C PRO A 63 -5.53 -8.14 -5.92
N ASP A 64 -4.64 -9.13 -5.96
CA ASP A 64 -4.58 -10.24 -5.02
C ASP A 64 -3.19 -10.88 -5.01
N GLU A 65 -2.82 -11.60 -3.95
CA GLU A 65 -1.53 -12.29 -3.84
C GLU A 65 -1.30 -13.26 -5.01
N SER A 66 -2.37 -13.91 -5.48
CA SER A 66 -2.27 -14.92 -6.54
C SER A 66 -1.69 -14.36 -7.84
N TYR A 67 -1.83 -13.05 -8.09
CA TYR A 67 -1.24 -12.36 -9.25
C TYR A 67 0.29 -12.40 -9.23
N TYR A 68 0.91 -12.51 -8.05
CA TYR A 68 2.36 -12.52 -7.89
C TYR A 68 2.96 -13.92 -8.08
N ARG A 69 2.16 -15.00 -8.00
CA ARG A 69 2.65 -16.39 -8.05
C ARG A 69 2.06 -17.29 -9.14
N GLU A 70 0.81 -17.09 -9.57
CA GLU A 70 0.18 -18.03 -10.52
C GLU A 70 0.62 -17.73 -11.96
N ASP A 71 0.97 -18.77 -12.72
CA ASP A 71 1.48 -18.66 -14.10
C ASP A 71 0.53 -17.93 -15.04
N LYS A 72 -0.78 -18.09 -14.84
CA LYS A 72 -1.81 -17.45 -15.68
C LYS A 72 -1.77 -15.91 -15.65
N TYR A 73 -1.09 -15.32 -14.67
CA TYR A 73 -0.92 -13.86 -14.55
C TYR A 73 0.48 -13.38 -14.97
N ALA A 74 1.29 -14.20 -15.65
CA ALA A 74 2.63 -13.81 -16.11
C ALA A 74 2.60 -12.54 -16.96
N ASP A 75 1.71 -12.48 -17.96
CA ASP A 75 1.54 -11.30 -18.81
C ASP A 75 1.08 -10.07 -18.01
N THR A 76 0.25 -10.28 -16.99
CA THR A 76 -0.17 -9.20 -16.08
C THR A 76 1.00 -8.66 -15.27
N ARG A 77 1.89 -9.52 -14.76
CA ARG A 77 3.11 -9.09 -14.04
C ARG A 77 4.06 -8.33 -14.97
N GLU A 78 4.23 -8.78 -16.21
CA GLU A 78 5.05 -8.06 -17.20
C GLU A 78 4.47 -6.66 -17.47
N ALA A 79 3.17 -6.58 -17.77
CA ALA A 79 2.49 -5.31 -17.97
C ALA A 79 2.57 -4.40 -16.73
N TYR A 80 2.50 -4.97 -15.53
CA TYR A 80 2.62 -4.25 -14.27
C TYR A 80 3.99 -3.61 -14.09
N THR A 81 5.07 -4.36 -14.33
CA THR A 81 6.42 -3.78 -14.26
C THR A 81 6.62 -2.66 -15.28
N GLY A 82 6.07 -2.80 -16.50
CA GLY A 82 6.06 -1.73 -17.49
C GLY A 82 5.30 -0.49 -17.00
N HIS A 83 4.14 -0.68 -16.38
CA HIS A 83 3.35 0.40 -15.80
C HIS A 83 4.10 1.13 -14.68
N VAL A 84 4.68 0.38 -13.72
CA VAL A 84 5.45 0.96 -12.60
C VAL A 84 6.61 1.81 -13.12
N GLY A 85 7.36 1.32 -14.10
CA GLY A 85 8.47 2.06 -14.70
C GLY A 85 8.00 3.38 -15.29
N ARG A 86 6.97 3.35 -16.16
CA ARG A 86 6.42 4.56 -16.79
C ARG A 86 5.85 5.55 -15.78
N ALA A 87 5.15 5.07 -14.75
CA ALA A 87 4.58 5.91 -13.70
C ALA A 87 5.68 6.67 -12.92
N LEU A 88 6.75 5.97 -12.53
CA LEU A 88 7.89 6.58 -11.82
C LEU A 88 8.66 7.57 -12.70
N THR A 89 8.83 7.27 -13.99
CA THR A 89 9.44 8.20 -14.95
C THR A 89 8.59 9.45 -15.17
N LEU A 90 7.27 9.30 -15.33
CA LEU A 90 6.34 10.43 -15.45
C LEU A 90 6.38 11.36 -14.22
N ALA A 91 6.57 10.79 -13.04
CA ALA A 91 6.72 11.51 -11.79
C ALA A 91 8.08 12.17 -11.60
N GLY A 92 9.08 11.84 -12.43
CA GLY A 92 10.45 12.31 -12.30
C GLY A 92 11.21 11.68 -11.12
N VAL A 93 10.74 10.53 -10.61
CA VAL A 93 11.40 9.78 -9.54
C VAL A 93 12.65 9.07 -10.08
N VAL A 94 12.58 8.62 -11.34
CA VAL A 94 13.68 8.00 -12.07
C VAL A 94 13.73 8.56 -13.49
N ASP A 95 14.88 8.46 -14.13
CA ASP A 95 14.99 8.68 -15.57
C ASP A 95 14.52 7.44 -16.36
N GLU A 96 14.49 7.56 -17.70
CA GLU A 96 14.11 6.44 -18.58
C GLU A 96 15.06 5.25 -18.44
N GLY A 97 16.34 5.48 -18.14
CA GLY A 97 17.35 4.43 -17.99
C GLY A 97 17.16 3.60 -16.71
N GLY A 98 16.69 4.22 -15.63
CA GLY A 98 16.44 3.59 -14.34
C GLY A 98 15.03 2.98 -14.18
N ALA A 99 14.12 3.23 -15.12
CA ALA A 99 12.72 2.83 -15.03
C ALA A 99 12.54 1.32 -14.83
N ALA A 100 13.23 0.50 -15.63
CA ALA A 100 13.13 -0.95 -15.58
C ALA A 100 13.67 -1.52 -14.25
N GLU A 101 14.81 -1.00 -13.77
CA GLU A 101 15.40 -1.45 -12.51
C GLU A 101 14.51 -1.10 -11.31
N ALA A 102 13.99 0.13 -11.27
CA ALA A 102 13.08 0.56 -10.22
C ALA A 102 11.80 -0.27 -10.19
N ALA A 103 11.22 -0.57 -11.36
CA ALA A 103 10.04 -1.42 -11.45
C ALA A 103 10.30 -2.85 -10.95
N GLN A 104 11.46 -3.44 -11.27
CA GLN A 104 11.83 -4.77 -10.77
C GLN A 104 12.03 -4.79 -9.26
N LYS A 105 12.63 -3.74 -8.67
CA LYS A 105 12.75 -3.61 -7.20
C LYS A 105 11.40 -3.56 -6.51
N VAL A 106 10.47 -2.75 -7.03
CA VAL A 106 9.09 -2.65 -6.50
C VAL A 106 8.38 -3.99 -6.63
N MET A 107 8.45 -4.63 -7.80
CA MET A 107 7.82 -5.94 -8.04
C MET A 107 8.38 -7.03 -7.12
N ALA A 108 9.70 -7.08 -6.92
CA ALA A 108 10.33 -8.05 -6.03
C ALA A 108 9.87 -7.86 -4.57
N PHE A 109 9.83 -6.62 -4.09
CA PHE A 109 9.31 -6.32 -2.74
C PHE A 109 7.83 -6.71 -2.60
N GLU A 110 6.98 -6.34 -3.56
CA GLU A 110 5.56 -6.70 -3.52
C GLU A 110 5.34 -8.22 -3.66
N THR A 111 6.18 -8.94 -4.39
CA THR A 111 6.12 -10.41 -4.50
C THR A 111 6.46 -11.08 -3.18
N GLU A 112 7.51 -10.62 -2.50
CA GLU A 112 7.86 -11.10 -1.17
C GLU A 112 6.74 -10.80 -0.17
N LEU A 113 6.21 -9.57 -0.18
CA LEU A 113 5.08 -9.20 0.67
C LEU A 113 3.85 -10.07 0.39
N ALA A 114 3.50 -10.28 -0.88
CA ALA A 114 2.38 -11.12 -1.30
C ALA A 114 2.51 -12.57 -0.84
N SER A 115 3.74 -13.10 -0.72
CA SER A 115 3.96 -14.47 -0.23
C SER A 115 3.50 -14.69 1.22
N HIS A 116 3.34 -13.60 2.00
CA HIS A 116 2.83 -13.63 3.37
C HIS A 116 1.34 -13.30 3.48
N HIS A 117 0.69 -12.87 2.38
CA HIS A 117 -0.75 -12.57 2.39
C HIS A 117 -1.55 -13.85 2.61
N TRP A 118 -2.65 -13.75 3.35
CA TRP A 118 -3.68 -14.78 3.31
C TRP A 118 -4.37 -14.75 1.95
N ASP A 119 -4.70 -15.92 1.43
CA ASP A 119 -5.49 -16.03 0.21
C ASP A 119 -6.94 -15.52 0.42
N SER A 120 -7.62 -15.29 -0.71
CA SER A 120 -9.00 -14.78 -0.72
C SER A 120 -10.05 -15.68 -0.05
N VAL A 121 -9.74 -16.95 0.22
CA VAL A 121 -10.62 -17.88 0.96
C VAL A 121 -10.40 -17.71 2.45
N LYS A 122 -9.14 -17.75 2.91
CA LYS A 122 -8.76 -17.63 4.32
C LYS A 122 -9.16 -16.26 4.89
N THR A 123 -9.00 -15.18 4.11
CA THR A 123 -9.43 -13.82 4.50
C THR A 123 -10.93 -13.65 4.72
N ARG A 124 -11.76 -14.58 4.22
CA ARG A 124 -13.23 -14.54 4.40
C ARG A 124 -13.71 -15.28 5.64
N ASP A 125 -12.83 -15.97 6.37
CA ASP A 125 -13.19 -16.66 7.60
C ASP A 125 -13.20 -15.65 8.78
N PRO A 126 -14.38 -15.30 9.32
CA PRO A 126 -14.48 -14.32 10.40
C PRO A 126 -13.93 -14.83 11.73
N GLN A 127 -13.81 -16.15 11.92
CA GLN A 127 -13.20 -16.71 13.14
C GLN A 127 -11.69 -16.56 13.09
N LEU A 128 -11.07 -16.84 11.94
CA LEU A 128 -9.64 -16.63 11.77
C LEU A 128 -9.26 -15.15 11.81
N ALA A 129 -10.12 -14.27 11.29
CA ALA A 129 -9.89 -12.83 11.30
C ALA A 129 -10.16 -12.14 12.65
N ASN A 130 -10.77 -12.82 13.62
CA ASN A 130 -11.10 -12.24 14.94
C ASN A 130 -9.96 -12.44 15.93
N ASN A 131 -8.97 -11.53 15.89
CA ASN A 131 -7.81 -11.52 16.79
C ASN A 131 -7.76 -10.19 17.55
N PRO A 132 -8.55 -10.05 18.64
CA PRO A 132 -8.50 -8.84 19.46
C PRO A 132 -7.13 -8.69 20.11
N ARG A 133 -6.61 -7.46 20.11
CA ARG A 133 -5.31 -7.06 20.65
C ARG A 133 -5.39 -5.67 21.27
N THR A 134 -4.52 -5.39 22.21
CA THR A 134 -4.19 -4.04 22.66
C THR A 134 -3.15 -3.41 21.73
N TRP A 135 -3.01 -2.08 21.77
CA TRP A 135 -1.97 -1.38 21.02
C TRP A 135 -0.56 -1.88 21.40
N ALA A 136 -0.33 -2.09 22.70
CA ALA A 136 0.95 -2.59 23.20
C ALA A 136 1.28 -4.00 22.68
N GLU A 137 0.27 -4.87 22.53
CA GLU A 137 0.46 -6.19 21.93
C GLU A 137 0.79 -6.08 20.44
N ILE A 138 0.13 -5.21 19.68
CA ILE A 138 0.48 -4.98 18.27
C ILE A 138 1.93 -4.52 18.15
N ALA A 139 2.35 -3.50 18.93
CA ALA A 139 3.71 -2.99 18.85
C ALA A 139 4.78 -4.01 19.26
N SER A 140 4.49 -4.85 20.26
CA SER A 140 5.44 -5.85 20.78
C SER A 140 5.50 -7.14 19.98
N GLN A 141 4.39 -7.59 19.38
CA GLN A 141 4.32 -8.81 18.57
C GLN A 141 4.85 -8.61 17.15
N ASN A 142 4.93 -7.36 16.67
CA ASN A 142 5.35 -7.04 15.31
C ASN A 142 6.59 -6.12 15.32
N PRO A 143 7.74 -6.58 15.87
CA PRO A 143 8.94 -5.76 15.93
C PRO A 143 9.45 -5.41 14.52
N GLY A 144 10.20 -4.32 14.41
CA GLY A 144 10.79 -3.89 13.14
C GLY A 144 9.99 -2.83 12.37
N PHE A 145 8.86 -2.39 12.91
CA PHE A 145 8.14 -1.24 12.40
C PHE A 145 7.93 -0.20 13.51
N ALA A 146 8.11 1.08 13.20
CA ALA A 146 7.97 2.18 14.16
C ALA A 146 6.50 2.52 14.42
N TRP A 147 5.74 1.59 15.04
CA TRP A 147 4.29 1.69 15.27
C TRP A 147 3.87 2.99 15.94
N ASP A 148 4.54 3.40 17.02
CA ASP A 148 4.18 4.62 17.75
C ASP A 148 4.45 5.90 16.94
N ALA A 149 5.53 5.91 16.15
CA ALA A 149 5.84 7.03 15.26
C ALA A 149 4.81 7.12 14.12
N TRP A 150 4.47 5.98 13.52
CA TRP A 150 3.43 5.88 12.51
C TRP A 150 2.06 6.35 13.05
N ALA A 151 1.64 5.85 14.23
CA ALA A 151 0.36 6.20 14.84
C ALA A 151 0.27 7.68 15.19
N LYS A 152 1.35 8.23 15.76
CA LYS A 152 1.44 9.67 16.05
C LYS A 152 1.25 10.53 14.80
N GLU A 153 1.91 10.18 13.70
CA GLU A 153 1.82 10.93 12.44
C GLU A 153 0.49 10.72 11.69
N LEU A 154 -0.15 9.56 11.88
CA LEU A 154 -1.53 9.33 11.49
C LEU A 154 -2.52 10.21 12.28
N GLY A 155 -2.13 10.65 13.49
CA GLY A 155 -3.00 11.34 14.43
C GLY A 155 -3.89 10.39 15.22
N LEU A 156 -3.47 9.13 15.36
CA LEU A 156 -4.14 8.11 16.14
C LEU A 156 -3.72 8.25 17.61
N ASP A 157 -4.67 8.63 18.47
CA ASP A 157 -4.48 8.59 19.92
C ASP A 157 -4.60 7.13 20.39
N THR A 158 -3.47 6.50 20.69
CA THR A 158 -3.42 5.09 21.08
C THR A 158 -3.88 4.87 22.53
N SER A 159 -3.95 5.93 23.34
CA SER A 159 -4.37 5.84 24.74
C SER A 159 -5.88 5.62 24.92
N VAL A 160 -6.67 5.90 23.88
CA VAL A 160 -8.12 5.70 23.87
C VAL A 160 -8.55 4.39 23.17
N LEU A 161 -7.58 3.57 22.75
CA LEU A 161 -7.84 2.31 22.04
C LEU A 161 -7.78 1.14 23.02
N ASP A 162 -8.93 0.81 23.61
CA ASP A 162 -9.06 -0.31 24.56
C ASP A 162 -8.91 -1.68 23.88
N THR A 163 -9.44 -1.81 22.66
CA THR A 163 -9.41 -3.05 21.89
C THR A 163 -9.29 -2.71 20.41
N LEU A 164 -8.32 -3.34 19.75
CA LEU A 164 -8.15 -3.36 18.31
C LEU A 164 -8.29 -4.79 17.82
N ASN A 165 -8.37 -4.98 16.51
CA ASN A 165 -8.32 -6.28 15.88
C ASN A 165 -7.20 -6.33 14.82
N VAL A 166 -6.51 -7.46 14.73
CA VAL A 166 -5.59 -7.75 13.61
C VAL A 166 -6.19 -8.88 12.79
N ASP A 167 -6.52 -8.62 11.53
CA ASP A 167 -7.24 -9.63 10.73
C ASP A 167 -6.32 -10.80 10.36
N GLN A 168 -5.04 -10.52 10.11
CA GLN A 168 -4.03 -11.52 9.75
C GLN A 168 -2.76 -11.31 10.61
N PRO A 169 -2.69 -11.89 11.82
CA PRO A 169 -1.58 -11.64 12.74
C PRO A 169 -0.20 -12.06 12.20
N ASP A 170 -0.13 -13.23 11.57
CA ASP A 170 1.07 -13.76 10.91
C ASP A 170 1.54 -12.86 9.75
N PHE A 171 0.61 -12.32 8.96
CA PHE A 171 0.94 -11.34 7.93
C PHE A 171 1.50 -10.05 8.53
N LEU A 172 0.89 -9.52 9.60
CA LEU A 172 1.35 -8.26 10.21
C LEU A 172 2.77 -8.38 10.75
N GLU A 173 3.10 -9.53 11.35
CA GLU A 173 4.42 -9.86 11.87
C GLU A 173 5.45 -9.98 10.74
N ALA A 174 5.09 -10.71 9.69
CA ALA A 174 5.92 -10.88 8.50
C ALA A 174 6.16 -9.55 7.77
N GLY A 175 5.13 -8.71 7.64
CA GLY A 175 5.23 -7.39 7.03
C GLY A 175 6.16 -6.44 7.81
N ALA A 176 6.09 -6.44 9.14
CA ALA A 176 6.99 -5.66 9.98
C ALA A 176 8.45 -6.15 9.88
N SER A 177 8.63 -7.48 9.84
CA SER A 177 9.95 -8.09 9.63
C SER A 177 10.53 -7.75 8.26
N LEU A 178 9.70 -7.83 7.20
CA LEU A 178 10.07 -7.49 5.83
C LEU A 178 10.41 -6.00 5.70
N TRP A 179 9.69 -5.12 6.39
CA TRP A 179 9.99 -3.69 6.44
C TRP A 179 11.42 -3.42 6.95
N THR A 180 11.84 -4.08 8.03
CA THR A 180 13.22 -3.92 8.53
C THR A 180 14.27 -4.55 7.61
N ALA A 181 13.95 -5.70 7.02
CA ALA A 181 14.89 -6.45 6.19
C ALA A 181 15.12 -5.81 4.80
N THR A 182 14.18 -4.98 4.34
CA THR A 182 14.23 -4.36 3.02
C THR A 182 15.11 -3.11 3.02
N ASP A 183 15.91 -2.96 1.96
CA ASP A 183 16.69 -1.75 1.73
C ASP A 183 15.78 -0.50 1.70
N LEU A 184 16.22 0.56 2.39
CA LEU A 184 15.43 1.78 2.53
C LEU A 184 15.05 2.40 1.18
N GLU A 185 15.93 2.35 0.18
CA GLU A 185 15.64 2.93 -1.14
C GLU A 185 14.59 2.12 -1.89
N VAL A 186 14.50 0.81 -1.66
CA VAL A 186 13.40 -0.02 -2.19
C VAL A 186 12.07 0.36 -1.54
N LEU A 187 12.04 0.55 -0.22
CA LEU A 187 10.83 1.00 0.49
C LEU A 187 10.37 2.38 0.02
N LYS A 188 11.31 3.31 -0.20
CA LYS A 188 11.01 4.64 -0.76
C LYS A 188 10.43 4.52 -2.16
N LEU A 189 11.05 3.75 -3.06
CA LEU A 189 10.55 3.54 -4.43
C LEU A 189 9.13 2.98 -4.44
N TRP A 190 8.87 1.96 -3.61
CA TRP A 190 7.55 1.36 -3.47
C TRP A 190 6.51 2.37 -2.97
N LEU A 191 6.85 3.19 -1.96
CA LEU A 191 5.91 4.18 -1.42
C LEU A 191 5.69 5.36 -2.37
N MET A 192 6.74 5.83 -3.06
CA MET A 192 6.62 6.85 -4.12
C MET A 192 5.71 6.35 -5.25
N ARG A 193 5.89 5.09 -5.68
CA ARG A 193 5.01 4.46 -6.66
C ARG A 193 3.55 4.49 -6.22
N LYS A 194 3.26 4.14 -4.96
CA LYS A 194 1.88 4.18 -4.41
C LYS A 194 1.28 5.59 -4.40
N ILE A 195 2.07 6.62 -4.13
CA ILE A 195 1.63 8.01 -4.27
C ILE A 195 1.28 8.32 -5.72
N VAL A 196 2.17 8.01 -6.66
CA VAL A 196 1.94 8.29 -8.08
C VAL A 196 0.62 7.69 -8.53
N ASP A 197 0.38 6.43 -8.18
CA ASP A 197 -0.89 5.74 -8.43
C ASP A 197 -2.10 6.45 -7.82
N ALA A 198 -2.06 6.69 -6.50
CA ALA A 198 -3.17 7.25 -5.75
C ALA A 198 -3.56 8.65 -6.22
N ARG A 199 -2.61 9.40 -6.80
CA ARG A 199 -2.82 10.77 -7.29
C ARG A 199 -3.03 10.84 -8.81
N SER A 200 -2.65 9.82 -9.57
CA SER A 200 -2.70 9.83 -11.06
C SER A 200 -4.03 10.31 -11.64
N PRO A 201 -5.21 9.92 -11.11
CA PRO A 201 -6.50 10.39 -11.61
C PRO A 201 -6.71 11.91 -11.54
N LEU A 202 -5.92 12.62 -10.73
CA LEU A 202 -6.03 14.05 -10.44
C LEU A 202 -4.93 14.89 -11.15
N LEU A 203 -3.98 14.25 -11.83
CA LEU A 203 -2.84 14.92 -12.44
C LEU A 203 -3.07 15.24 -13.93
N SER A 204 -1.98 15.51 -14.67
CA SER A 204 -2.08 15.72 -16.12
C SER A 204 -2.55 14.47 -16.86
N ARG A 205 -3.06 14.68 -18.07
CA ARG A 205 -3.57 13.63 -18.96
C ARG A 205 -2.65 12.40 -19.07
N ALA A 206 -1.33 12.59 -19.19
CA ALA A 206 -0.38 11.47 -19.27
C ALA A 206 -0.46 10.50 -18.07
N PHE A 207 -0.64 11.00 -16.85
CA PHE A 207 -0.82 10.15 -15.66
C PHE A 207 -2.17 9.43 -15.67
N VAL A 208 -3.23 10.15 -16.06
CA VAL A 208 -4.58 9.59 -16.14
C VAL A 208 -4.64 8.47 -17.17
N GLU A 209 -4.02 8.68 -18.34
CA GLU A 209 -3.95 7.69 -19.42
C GLU A 209 -3.10 6.49 -19.01
N GLU A 210 -1.90 6.68 -18.47
CA GLU A 210 -1.05 5.57 -18.01
C GLU A 210 -1.74 4.73 -16.91
N ASN A 211 -2.35 5.38 -15.93
CA ASN A 211 -3.06 4.68 -14.85
C ASN A 211 -4.30 3.93 -15.39
N PHE A 212 -5.06 4.54 -16.31
CA PHE A 212 -6.20 3.90 -16.95
C PHE A 212 -5.78 2.69 -17.80
N ASP A 213 -4.71 2.84 -18.58
CA ASP A 213 -4.22 1.81 -19.50
C ASP A 213 -3.83 0.52 -18.75
N PHE A 214 -3.26 0.64 -17.56
CA PHE A 214 -3.00 -0.52 -16.72
C PHE A 214 -4.24 -0.97 -15.94
N TYR A 215 -4.77 -0.13 -15.04
CA TYR A 215 -5.78 -0.57 -14.08
C TYR A 215 -7.18 -0.81 -14.67
N SER A 216 -7.54 -0.06 -15.71
CA SER A 216 -8.86 -0.20 -16.32
C SER A 216 -8.82 -1.06 -17.58
N ARG A 217 -7.87 -0.82 -18.49
CA ARG A 217 -7.79 -1.57 -19.74
C ARG A 217 -7.15 -2.94 -19.55
N THR A 218 -5.93 -3.00 -19.02
CA THR A 218 -5.20 -4.28 -18.85
C THR A 218 -5.86 -5.18 -17.81
N LEU A 219 -6.17 -4.66 -16.61
CA LEU A 219 -6.73 -5.48 -15.53
C LEU A 219 -8.24 -5.72 -15.64
N ALA A 220 -9.02 -4.72 -16.08
CA ALA A 220 -10.48 -4.78 -16.06
C ALA A 220 -11.13 -4.86 -17.45
N GLY A 221 -10.35 -4.87 -18.54
CA GLY A 221 -10.87 -4.97 -19.91
C GLY A 221 -11.66 -3.76 -20.40
N THR A 222 -11.53 -2.60 -19.74
CA THR A 222 -12.25 -1.37 -20.10
C THR A 222 -11.59 -0.70 -21.31
N GLU A 223 -12.35 -0.50 -22.38
CA GLU A 223 -11.81 0.04 -23.63
C GLU A 223 -11.49 1.54 -23.57
N GLU A 224 -12.40 2.35 -23.01
CA GLU A 224 -12.31 3.81 -23.03
C GLU A 224 -12.43 4.48 -21.66
N LEU A 225 -11.69 5.57 -21.49
CA LEU A 225 -11.75 6.39 -20.29
C LEU A 225 -13.11 7.07 -20.17
N ARG A 226 -13.73 6.98 -18.98
CA ARG A 226 -15.00 7.66 -18.70
C ARG A 226 -14.91 9.17 -19.03
N PRO A 227 -15.95 9.77 -19.65
CA PRO A 227 -16.04 11.21 -19.83
C PRO A 227 -15.76 11.98 -18.54
N ARG A 228 -15.09 13.13 -18.66
CA ARG A 228 -14.56 13.86 -17.49
C ARG A 228 -15.61 14.16 -16.41
N TRP A 229 -16.84 14.51 -16.82
CA TRP A 229 -17.93 14.77 -15.88
C TRP A 229 -18.32 13.54 -15.06
N LYS A 230 -18.31 12.33 -15.65
CA LYS A 230 -18.58 11.08 -14.92
C LYS A 230 -17.50 10.78 -13.90
N ARG A 231 -16.23 11.06 -14.23
CA ARG A 231 -15.10 10.90 -13.30
C ARG A 231 -15.16 11.88 -12.12
N GLY A 232 -15.81 13.03 -12.29
CA GLY A 232 -16.01 14.00 -11.22
C GLY A 232 -17.13 13.63 -10.23
N LEU A 233 -17.97 12.65 -10.54
CA LEU A 233 -19.10 12.22 -9.69
C LEU A 233 -18.76 11.02 -8.78
N GLY A 234 -17.61 10.35 -8.99
CA GLY A 234 -17.30 9.03 -8.41
C GLY A 234 -17.72 7.90 -9.34
#